data_AF-A0A9C8ZMX6-F1
#
_entry.id   AF-A0A9C8ZMX6-F1
#
_cell.length_a   1.000
_cell.length_b   1.000
_cell.length_c   1.000
_cell.angle_alpha   90.00
_cell.angle_beta   90.00
_cell.angle_gamma   90.00
#
_symmetry.space_group_name_H-M   'P 1'
#
loop_
_entity.id
_entity.type
_entity.pdbx_description
1 polymer ?
#
loop_
_entity_poly.entity_id
_entity_poly.type
_entity_poly.pdbx_seq_one_letter_code
_entity_poly.pdbx_strand_id
1 'polypeptide(L)'
;MPSEMLTQSIPTSAKECYDALLEVLPDLGYEIWKTRPIAWLVIARGEIEGSPLTINAMCSMSTPTTLSLTLSSDGVSSEQLQKAGNAILEKLKL
;
A
#
# COMPACT_ATOMS: atom_id res chain seq x y z
N MET A 1 -7.69 -3.89 -16.44
CA MET A 1 -6.98 -3.75 -15.16
C MET A 1 -7.87 -4.06 -13.97
N PRO A 2 -7.85 -5.31 -13.47
CA PRO A 2 -8.25 -5.61 -12.10
C PRO A 2 -7.62 -4.65 -11.09
N SER A 3 -8.38 -4.26 -10.08
CA SER A 3 -7.90 -3.46 -8.96
C SER A 3 -8.59 -3.90 -7.68
N GLU A 4 -7.84 -3.99 -6.59
CA GLU A 4 -8.37 -4.28 -5.26
C GLU A 4 -8.06 -3.16 -4.29
N MET A 5 -9.04 -2.83 -3.45
CA MET A 5 -8.93 -1.79 -2.44
C MET A 5 -9.13 -2.38 -1.05
N LEU A 6 -8.12 -2.18 -0.19
CA LEU A 6 -8.14 -2.56 1.21
C LEU A 6 -8.17 -1.31 2.06
N THR A 7 -8.95 -1.34 3.13
CA THR A 7 -9.01 -0.25 4.10
C THR A 7 -8.84 -0.81 5.50
N GLN A 8 -7.91 -0.25 6.27
CA GLN A 8 -7.65 -0.68 7.65
C GLN A 8 -7.40 0.52 8.55
N SER A 9 -7.96 0.45 9.77
CA SER A 9 -7.61 1.38 10.85
C SER A 9 -6.27 0.97 11.45
N ILE A 10 -5.30 1.88 11.45
CA ILE A 10 -3.97 1.71 12.03
C ILE A 10 -3.89 2.58 13.29
N PRO A 11 -3.47 2.04 14.45
CA PRO A 11 -3.48 2.75 15.74
C PRO A 11 -2.37 3.81 15.87
N THR A 12 -2.02 4.47 14.77
CA THR A 12 -0.97 5.50 14.69
C THR A 12 -1.52 6.77 14.04
N SER A 13 -0.72 7.83 14.02
CA SER A 13 -0.99 9.02 13.21
C SER A 13 -0.81 8.74 11.71
N ALA A 14 -1.39 9.60 10.88
CA ALA A 14 -1.21 9.52 9.42
C ALA A 14 0.26 9.64 9.00
N LYS A 15 1.05 10.45 9.73
CA LYS A 15 2.48 10.61 9.50
C LYS A 15 3.25 9.33 9.79
N GLU A 16 3.02 8.71 10.94
CA GLU A 16 3.68 7.44 11.31
C GLU A 16 3.32 6.32 10.34
N CYS A 17 2.05 6.23 9.93
CA CYS A 17 1.60 5.30 8.89
C CYS A 17 2.31 5.54 7.54
N TYR A 18 2.43 6.81 7.14
CA TYR A 18 3.12 7.19 5.92
C TYR A 18 4.62 6.86 5.98
N ASP A 19 5.29 7.19 7.08
CA ASP A 19 6.72 6.90 7.26
C ASP A 19 6.98 5.38 7.24
N ALA A 20 6.12 4.59 7.92
CA ALA A 20 6.21 3.13 7.89
C ALA A 20 6.00 2.55 6.47
N LEU A 21 5.10 3.13 5.67
CA LEU A 21 4.93 2.73 4.27
C LEU A 21 6.20 2.97 3.42
N LEU A 22 6.96 4.03 3.71
CA LEU A 22 8.22 4.31 3.01
C LEU A 22 9.29 3.24 3.29
N GLU A 23 9.20 2.54 4.42
CA GLU A 23 10.11 1.46 4.79
C GLU A 23 9.59 0.10 4.32
N VAL A 24 8.32 -0.21 4.63
CA VAL A 24 7.72 -1.54 4.37
C VAL A 24 7.62 -1.87 2.89
N LEU A 25 7.30 -0.89 2.03
CA LEU A 25 7.13 -1.16 0.60
C LEU A 25 8.45 -1.62 -0.06
N PRO A 26 9.59 -0.91 0.09
CA PRO A 26 10.91 -1.40 -0.34
C PRO A 26 11.30 -2.74 0.27
N ASP A 27 11.01 -2.93 1.57
CA ASP A 27 11.29 -4.17 2.30
C ASP A 27 10.57 -5.40 1.73
N LEU A 28 9.44 -5.19 1.05
CA LEU A 28 8.67 -6.22 0.36
C LEU A 28 9.05 -6.33 -1.13
N GLY A 29 10.06 -5.59 -1.59
CA GLY A 29 10.53 -5.60 -2.96
C GLY A 29 9.78 -4.64 -3.89
N TYR A 30 8.98 -3.73 -3.36
CA TYR A 30 8.29 -2.71 -4.16
C TYR A 30 9.14 -1.44 -4.30
N GLU A 31 9.20 -0.89 -5.49
CA GLU A 31 9.87 0.38 -5.77
C GLU A 31 8.92 1.55 -5.49
N ILE A 32 9.34 2.52 -4.68
CA ILE A 32 8.58 3.76 -4.50
C ILE A 32 8.76 4.63 -5.76
N TRP A 33 7.72 4.71 -6.57
CA TRP A 33 7.72 5.52 -7.79
C TRP A 33 7.46 7.01 -7.50
N LYS A 34 6.56 7.31 -6.56
CA LYS A 34 6.18 8.69 -6.26
C LYS A 34 5.64 8.84 -4.84
N THR A 35 5.93 9.96 -4.21
CA THR A 35 5.34 10.33 -2.93
C THR A 35 4.57 11.65 -3.01
N ARG A 36 3.62 11.85 -2.10
CA ARG A 36 2.94 13.11 -1.82
C ARG A 36 2.85 13.28 -0.30
N PRO A 37 3.87 13.85 0.35
CA PRO A 37 3.90 14.00 1.80
C PRO A 37 2.71 14.80 2.36
N ILE A 38 2.28 15.86 1.65
CA ILE A 38 1.13 16.70 2.05
C ILE A 38 -0.18 15.89 2.08
N ALA A 39 -0.32 14.91 1.19
CA ALA A 39 -1.51 14.07 1.07
C ALA A 39 -1.34 12.70 1.74
N TRP A 40 -0.21 12.46 2.42
CA TRP A 40 0.15 11.17 3.02
C TRP A 40 -0.03 9.99 2.06
N LEU A 41 0.37 10.18 0.80
CA LEU A 41 0.21 9.21 -0.28
C LEU A 41 1.57 8.72 -0.77
N VAL A 42 1.72 7.40 -0.83
CA VAL A 42 2.85 6.69 -1.44
C VAL A 42 2.34 5.90 -2.64
N ILE A 43 3.01 6.06 -3.78
CA ILE A 43 2.74 5.30 -5.00
C ILE A 43 3.98 4.44 -5.26
N ALA A 44 3.78 3.12 -5.25
CA ALA A 44 4.83 2.15 -5.50
C ALA A 44 4.49 1.28 -6.71
N ARG A 45 5.52 0.62 -7.24
CA ARG A 45 5.47 -0.31 -8.36
C ARG A 45 6.19 -1.59 -7.97
N GLY A 46 5.81 -2.68 -8.61
CA GLY A 46 6.53 -3.94 -8.51
C GLY A 46 5.93 -4.94 -9.47
N GLU A 47 6.01 -6.21 -9.09
CA GLU A 47 5.49 -7.30 -9.90
C GLU A 47 4.92 -8.42 -9.04
N ILE A 48 3.94 -9.13 -9.57
CA ILE A 48 3.44 -10.41 -9.05
C ILE A 48 3.51 -11.38 -10.21
N GLU A 49 4.28 -12.45 -10.08
CA GLU A 49 4.42 -13.49 -11.12
C GLU A 49 4.82 -12.90 -12.50
N GLY A 50 5.69 -11.87 -12.49
CA GLY A 50 6.16 -11.16 -13.69
C GLY A 50 5.14 -10.19 -14.30
N SER A 51 3.95 -10.05 -13.71
CA SER A 51 2.96 -9.06 -14.13
C SER A 51 3.16 -7.75 -13.36
N PRO A 52 3.26 -6.59 -14.05
CA PRO A 52 3.43 -5.30 -13.39
C PRO A 52 2.29 -5.00 -12.41
N LEU A 53 2.66 -4.48 -11.24
CA LEU A 53 1.78 -4.10 -10.16
C LEU A 53 1.98 -2.61 -9.85
N THR A 54 0.89 -1.89 -9.68
CA THR A 54 0.89 -0.53 -9.10
C THR A 54 0.18 -0.57 -7.75
N ILE A 55 0.77 0.12 -6.76
CA ILE A 55 0.26 0.23 -5.40
C ILE A 55 0.07 1.72 -5.09
N ASN A 56 -1.11 2.10 -4.63
CA ASN A 56 -1.39 3.42 -4.07
C ASN A 56 -1.76 3.26 -2.60
N ALA A 57 -0.99 3.84 -1.69
CA ALA A 57 -1.20 3.76 -0.25
C ALA A 57 -1.41 5.16 0.33
N MET A 58 -2.57 5.42 0.91
CA MET A 58 -2.95 6.73 1.46
C MET A 58 -3.33 6.60 2.93
N CYS A 59 -2.73 7.40 3.80
CA CYS A 59 -3.11 7.49 5.22
C CYS A 59 -4.01 8.71 5.46
N SER A 60 -5.22 8.51 5.96
CA SER A 60 -6.19 9.59 6.22
C SER A 60 -5.81 10.38 7.47
N MET A 61 -6.08 11.69 7.48
CA MET A 61 -5.82 12.57 8.64
C MET A 61 -6.85 12.35 9.78
N SER A 62 -6.82 11.17 10.39
CA SER A 62 -7.55 10.78 11.59
C SER A 62 -6.59 10.13 12.59
N THR A 63 -7.02 9.99 13.85
CA THR A 63 -6.30 9.19 14.85
C THR A 63 -7.34 8.36 15.62
N PRO A 64 -7.35 7.02 15.45
CA PRO A 64 -6.47 6.22 14.60
C PRO A 64 -6.58 6.60 13.10
N THR A 65 -5.47 6.47 12.37
CA THR A 65 -5.45 6.77 10.93
C THR A 65 -6.09 5.64 10.14
N THR A 66 -6.79 5.99 9.07
CA THR A 66 -7.31 4.99 8.11
C THR A 66 -6.34 4.90 6.94
N LEU A 67 -5.72 3.73 6.78
CA LEU A 67 -4.93 3.38 5.60
C LEU A 67 -5.86 2.83 4.51
N SER A 68 -5.81 3.45 3.33
CA SER A 68 -6.41 2.94 2.10
C SER A 68 -5.30 2.48 1.15
N LEU A 69 -5.35 1.21 0.76
CA LEU A 69 -4.37 0.57 -0.10
C LEU A 69 -5.07 0.07 -1.37
N THR A 70 -4.70 0.59 -2.52
CA THR A 70 -5.21 0.16 -3.82
C THR A 70 -4.11 -0.49 -4.63
N LEU A 71 -4.31 -1.75 -5.00
CA LEU A 71 -3.42 -2.53 -5.85
C LEU A 71 -4.06 -2.74 -7.21
N SER A 72 -3.31 -2.56 -8.29
CA SER A 72 -3.83 -2.77 -9.64
C SER A 72 -2.77 -3.40 -10.54
N SER A 73 -3.19 -4.38 -11.32
CA SER A 73 -2.36 -5.10 -12.30
C SER A 73 -3.25 -5.64 -13.41
N ASP A 74 -2.75 -5.69 -14.65
CA ASP A 74 -3.48 -6.23 -15.80
C ASP A 74 -3.37 -7.76 -15.95
N GLY A 75 -2.43 -8.40 -15.27
CA GLY A 75 -2.13 -9.84 -15.43
C GLY A 75 -2.42 -10.70 -14.20
N VAL A 76 -3.04 -10.12 -13.17
CA VAL A 76 -3.16 -10.74 -11.84
C VAL A 76 -4.61 -10.76 -11.39
N SER A 77 -5.03 -11.85 -10.74
CA SER A 77 -6.39 -11.99 -10.20
C SER A 77 -6.62 -11.11 -8.98
N SER A 78 -7.89 -10.78 -8.70
CA SER A 78 -8.30 -10.09 -7.47
C SER A 78 -7.81 -10.80 -6.21
N GLU A 79 -7.81 -12.13 -6.17
CA GLU A 79 -7.34 -12.90 -5.00
C GLU A 79 -5.83 -12.71 -4.75
N GLN A 80 -5.02 -12.70 -5.81
CA GLN A 80 -3.59 -12.43 -5.70
C GLN A 80 -3.31 -10.97 -5.29
N LEU A 81 -4.08 -10.01 -5.82
CA LEU A 81 -4.00 -8.59 -5.40
C LEU A 81 -4.37 -8.43 -3.91
N GLN A 82 -5.44 -9.10 -3.47
CA GLN A 82 -5.86 -9.16 -2.07
C GLN A 82 -4.74 -9.74 -1.19
N LYS A 83 -4.12 -10.85 -1.61
CA LYS A 83 -3.02 -11.49 -0.88
C LYS A 83 -1.80 -10.58 -0.75
N ALA A 84 -1.41 -9.89 -1.82
CA ALA A 84 -0.31 -8.92 -1.78
C ALA A 84 -0.62 -7.74 -0.86
N GLY A 85 -1.84 -7.21 -0.93
CA GLY A 85 -2.28 -6.15 -0.04
C GLY A 85 -2.29 -6.57 1.43
N ASN A 86 -2.75 -7.79 1.74
CA ASN A 86 -2.70 -8.34 3.09
C ASN A 86 -1.26 -8.50 3.59
N ALA A 87 -0.31 -8.89 2.75
CA ALA A 87 1.11 -8.98 3.15
C ALA A 87 1.69 -7.61 3.55
N ILE A 88 1.31 -6.55 2.84
CA ILE A 88 1.66 -5.16 3.21
C ILE A 88 1.07 -4.80 4.57
N LEU A 89 -0.23 -5.07 4.77
CA LEU A 89 -0.92 -4.80 6.03
C LEU A 89 -0.35 -5.60 7.20
N GLU A 90 0.06 -6.85 6.99
CA GLU A 90 0.70 -7.68 8.01
C GLU A 90 2.05 -7.12 8.46
N LYS A 91 2.86 -6.64 7.51
CA LYS A 91 4.16 -6.06 7.82
C LYS A 91 4.05 -4.65 8.42
N LEU A 92 2.94 -3.96 8.16
CA LEU A 92 2.56 -2.68 8.78
C LEU A 92 1.90 -2.79 10.16
N LYS A 93 1.76 -3.98 10.75
CA LYS A 93 1.19 -4.14 12.11
C LYS A 93 2.09 -3.48 13.16
N LEU A 94 1.96 -2.16 13.25
CA LEU A 94 2.46 -1.23 14.27
C LEU A 94 1.58 -1.29 15.52
#